data_AF-A0A4C1ZRP6-F1
#
_entry.id   AF-A0A4C1ZRP6-F1
#
_cell.length_a   1.000
_cell.length_b   1.000
_cell.length_c   1.000
_cell.angle_alpha   90.00
_cell.angle_beta   90.00
_cell.angle_gamma   90.00
#
_symmetry.space_group_name_H-M   'P 1'
#
loop_
_entity.id
_entity.type
_entity.pdbx_description
1 polymer ?
#
loop_
_entity_poly.entity_id
_entity_poly.type
_entity_poly.pdbx_seq_one_letter_code
_entity_poly.pdbx_strand_id
1 'polypeptide(L)'
;METGFIKGSGCNLPKIDSLMVASFFARNNDFCAAELRNVKMSLSSRESYGDDAVGYVQLKRESNICTVKCRVCPEHKVRSKPYTVTIIVDEKNSVIISSQCHDCAASAGGCKHAVAFLMWLHRRSEEPSCTQVQCYWKKLVKKVEEYTRHQSSSSLWHELRFGRITASKAYEVKMYKSDGSLVSLIMGGNIPETPAMKRGKCMVVQKNNDFEFENKESSGAPRKFKDEKLEDFSIQTDVRR
;
A
#
# COMPACT_ATOMS: atom_id res chain seq x y z
N MET A 1 21.11 -15.43 17.33
CA MET A 1 20.55 -14.15 17.79
C MET A 1 21.08 -13.91 19.18
N GLU A 2 21.50 -12.69 19.50
CA GLU A 2 21.88 -12.36 20.88
C GLU A 2 20.64 -12.34 21.77
N THR A 3 20.79 -12.71 23.05
CA THR A 3 19.69 -12.76 24.01
C THR A 3 19.04 -11.38 24.19
N GLY A 4 17.74 -11.30 23.96
CA GLY A 4 16.96 -10.06 24.09
C GLY A 4 16.93 -9.16 22.84
N PHE A 5 17.53 -9.57 21.72
CA PHE A 5 17.44 -8.85 20.45
C PHE A 5 16.33 -9.43 19.56
N ILE A 6 15.53 -8.55 18.97
CA ILE A 6 14.51 -8.89 17.97
C ILE A 6 15.03 -8.60 16.56
N LYS A 7 14.53 -9.34 15.56
CA LYS A 7 14.87 -9.08 14.15
C LYS A 7 14.35 -7.70 13.72
N GLY A 8 15.19 -6.92 13.06
CA GLY A 8 14.80 -5.65 12.44
C GLY A 8 13.86 -5.84 11.25
N SER A 9 12.83 -5.03 11.19
CA SER A 9 11.86 -4.90 10.09
C SER A 9 11.50 -3.43 9.93
N GLY A 10 11.05 -3.00 8.74
CA GLY A 10 10.70 -1.59 8.51
C GLY A 10 9.65 -1.02 9.49
N CYS A 11 8.92 -1.87 10.21
CA CYS A 11 7.92 -1.46 11.19
C CYS A 11 8.47 -1.27 12.61
N ASN A 12 9.68 -1.76 12.92
CA ASN A 12 10.24 -1.75 14.28
C ASN A 12 11.60 -1.05 14.39
N LEU A 13 12.10 -0.45 13.31
CA LEU A 13 13.31 0.37 13.35
C LEU A 13 13.05 1.69 14.08
N PRO A 14 14.06 2.27 14.75
CA PRO A 14 13.96 3.63 15.28
C PRO A 14 13.81 4.63 14.14
N LYS A 15 13.04 5.70 14.38
CA LYS A 15 12.95 6.80 13.42
C LYS A 15 14.24 7.61 13.46
N ILE A 16 14.89 7.77 12.30
CA ILE A 16 16.08 8.58 12.16
C ILE A 16 15.78 9.67 11.15
N ASP A 17 15.87 10.92 11.57
CA ASP A 17 15.70 12.07 10.69
C ASP A 17 17.04 12.53 10.10
N SER A 18 16.99 13.18 8.94
CA SER A 18 18.14 13.76 8.26
C SER A 18 18.91 14.74 9.16
N LEU A 19 18.19 15.49 10.01
CA LEU A 19 18.78 16.40 10.99
C LEU A 19 19.53 15.66 12.11
N MET A 20 19.08 14.47 12.50
CA MET A 20 19.77 13.63 13.48
C MET A 20 21.12 13.16 12.93
N VAL A 21 21.13 12.72 11.68
CA VAL A 21 22.36 12.28 10.99
C VAL A 21 23.33 13.45 10.84
N ALA A 22 22.85 14.62 10.40
CA ALA A 22 23.69 15.80 10.24
C ALA A 22 24.28 16.27 11.58
N SER A 23 23.47 16.35 12.63
CA SER A 23 23.94 16.74 13.97
C SER A 23 24.90 15.73 14.58
N PHE A 24 24.71 14.44 14.31
CA PHE A 24 25.64 13.39 14.71
C PHE A 24 27.01 13.57 14.05
N PHE A 25 27.07 13.75 12.74
CA PHE A 25 28.36 13.96 12.06
C PHE A 25 29.03 15.28 12.45
N ALA A 26 28.27 16.35 12.70
CA ALA A 26 28.84 17.63 13.12
C ALA A 26 29.45 17.58 14.53
N ARG A 27 28.90 16.75 15.42
CA ARG A 27 29.39 16.62 16.81
C ARG A 27 30.56 15.64 16.96
N ASN A 28 30.64 14.64 16.07
CA ASN A 28 31.68 13.62 16.16
C ASN A 28 32.85 13.96 15.25
N ASN A 29 33.97 14.34 15.87
CA ASN A 29 35.20 14.68 15.15
C ASN A 29 35.74 13.51 14.30
N ASP A 30 35.42 12.27 14.71
CA ASP A 30 35.71 11.02 13.98
C ASP A 30 35.01 10.90 12.63
N PHE A 31 34.01 11.76 12.35
CA PHE A 31 33.31 11.87 11.06
C PHE A 31 33.46 13.26 10.43
N CYS A 32 33.83 14.27 11.24
CA CYS A 32 34.00 15.67 10.83
C CYS A 32 35.45 16.05 10.46
N ALA A 33 36.41 15.12 10.52
CA ALA A 33 37.77 15.39 10.07
C ALA A 33 37.78 15.77 8.58
N ALA A 34 38.62 16.73 8.18
CA ALA A 34 38.71 17.20 6.79
C ALA A 34 39.03 16.07 5.79
N GLU A 35 39.68 14.98 6.25
CA GLU A 35 39.96 13.78 5.47
C GLU A 35 38.74 12.86 5.28
N LEU A 36 37.62 13.07 5.98
CA LEU A 36 36.39 12.30 5.79
C LEU A 36 35.39 12.96 4.85
N ARG A 37 35.67 14.20 4.40
CA ARG A 37 35.10 14.74 3.15
C ARG A 37 35.58 14.00 1.89
N ASN A 38 36.24 12.86 2.06
CA ASN A 38 36.65 11.97 1.01
C ASN A 38 35.46 11.30 0.32
N VAL A 39 35.60 11.09 -1.00
CA VAL A 39 34.70 10.33 -1.91
C VAL A 39 34.18 9.01 -1.30
N LYS A 40 34.92 8.40 -0.37
CA LYS A 40 34.54 7.16 0.35
C LYS A 40 33.27 7.30 1.20
N MET A 41 33.05 8.44 1.86
CA MET A 41 31.81 8.70 2.60
C MET A 41 30.60 8.76 1.66
N SER A 42 30.75 9.53 0.57
CA SER A 42 29.75 9.67 -0.48
C SER A 42 29.43 8.33 -1.16
N LEU A 43 30.44 7.49 -1.42
CA LEU A 43 30.24 6.14 -1.95
C LEU A 43 29.51 5.22 -0.96
N SER A 44 29.81 5.32 0.33
CA SER A 44 29.23 4.46 1.36
C SER A 44 27.78 4.83 1.70
N SER A 45 27.40 6.10 1.50
CA SER A 45 26.01 6.56 1.62
C SER A 45 25.13 6.16 0.45
N ARG A 46 25.69 5.58 -0.63
CA ARG A 46 24.89 5.16 -1.79
C ARG A 46 23.96 4.01 -1.40
N GLU A 47 22.74 4.11 -1.90
CA GLU A 47 21.68 3.13 -1.64
C GLU A 47 22.09 1.71 -2.03
N SER A 48 22.63 1.56 -3.24
CA SER A 48 23.08 0.28 -3.77
C SER A 48 24.13 -0.39 -2.88
N TYR A 49 25.08 0.39 -2.33
CA TYR A 49 26.10 -0.16 -1.44
C TYR A 49 25.51 -0.59 -0.10
N GLY A 50 24.66 0.24 0.49
CA GLY A 50 23.98 -0.08 1.74
C GLY A 50 23.13 -1.34 1.64
N ASP A 51 22.32 -1.47 0.58
CA ASP A 51 21.41 -2.60 0.42
C ASP A 51 22.12 -3.93 0.12
N ASP A 52 23.29 -3.90 -0.55
CA ASP A 52 24.10 -5.10 -0.81
C ASP A 52 25.00 -5.48 0.38
N ALA A 53 25.52 -4.48 1.11
CA ALA A 53 26.49 -4.71 2.19
C ALA A 53 25.83 -4.97 3.55
N VAL A 54 24.66 -4.40 3.83
CA VAL A 54 23.95 -4.55 5.11
C VAL A 54 23.17 -5.86 5.09
N GLY A 55 23.61 -6.82 5.89
CA GLY A 55 22.97 -8.12 6.04
C GLY A 55 21.92 -8.13 7.16
N TYR A 56 22.08 -9.06 8.09
CA TYR A 56 21.12 -9.26 9.17
C TYR A 56 21.16 -8.11 10.19
N VAL A 57 20.01 -7.47 10.40
CA VAL A 57 19.79 -6.40 11.38
C VAL A 57 18.96 -6.92 12.55
N GLN A 58 19.38 -6.60 13.76
CA GLN A 58 18.70 -6.90 15.01
C GLN A 58 18.66 -5.65 15.90
N LEU A 59 17.63 -5.49 16.71
CA LEU A 59 17.53 -4.36 17.63
C LEU A 59 17.01 -4.79 19.00
N LYS A 60 17.33 -3.97 20.00
CA LYS A 60 16.87 -4.11 21.38
C LYS A 60 16.47 -2.72 21.87
N ARG A 61 15.27 -2.63 22.44
CA ARG A 61 14.78 -1.40 23.07
C ARG A 61 14.83 -1.54 24.58
N GLU A 62 15.49 -0.60 25.22
CA GLU A 62 15.56 -0.47 26.68
C GLU A 62 15.05 0.92 27.06
N SER A 63 13.78 0.99 27.46
CA SER A 63 13.06 2.26 27.73
C SER A 63 13.06 3.21 26.52
N ASN A 64 13.92 4.23 26.52
CA ASN A 64 14.03 5.24 25.46
C ASN A 64 15.23 5.01 24.51
N ILE A 65 16.09 4.04 24.84
CA ILE A 65 17.31 3.78 24.09
C ILE A 65 17.08 2.56 23.20
N CYS A 66 17.27 2.76 21.90
CA CYS A 66 17.20 1.72 20.89
C CYS A 66 18.62 1.38 20.42
N THR A 67 19.06 0.16 20.71
CA THR A 67 20.34 -0.38 20.24
C THR A 67 20.09 -1.23 19.01
N VAL A 68 20.61 -0.81 17.86
CA VAL A 68 20.50 -1.52 16.58
C VAL A 68 21.87 -2.09 16.21
N LYS A 69 21.92 -3.38 15.91
CA LYS A 69 23.13 -4.08 15.47
C LYS A 69 22.93 -4.65 14.07
N CYS A 70 23.98 -4.61 13.26
CA CYS A 70 23.98 -5.18 11.91
C CYS A 70 25.26 -5.93 11.61
N ARG A 71 25.15 -6.95 10.75
CA ARG A 71 26.29 -7.59 10.06
C ARG A 71 26.52 -6.93 8.71
N VAL A 72 27.70 -6.34 8.51
CA VAL A 72 28.09 -5.68 7.26
C VAL A 72 29.15 -6.50 6.54
N CYS A 73 28.90 -6.80 5.26
CA CYS A 73 29.80 -7.59 4.42
C CYS A 73 31.05 -6.78 4.03
N PRO A 74 32.27 -7.35 4.13
CA PRO A 74 33.49 -6.70 3.69
C PRO A 74 33.56 -6.64 2.16
N GLU A 75 33.69 -5.44 1.60
CA GLU A 75 33.71 -5.22 0.14
C GLU A 75 34.83 -5.97 -0.59
N HIS A 76 36.06 -5.90 -0.09
CA HIS A 76 37.23 -6.51 -0.76
C HIS A 76 37.46 -7.98 -0.40
N LYS A 77 36.66 -8.54 0.53
CA LYS A 77 36.81 -9.91 1.03
C LYS A 77 35.44 -10.50 1.39
N VAL A 78 34.57 -10.65 0.39
CA VAL A 78 33.15 -11.07 0.59
C VAL A 78 33.01 -12.42 1.30
N ARG A 79 34.02 -13.30 1.24
CA ARG A 79 34.06 -14.60 1.97
C ARG A 79 34.56 -14.51 3.42
N SER A 80 35.03 -13.35 3.85
CA SER A 80 35.54 -13.17 5.22
C SER A 80 34.39 -12.89 6.20
N LYS A 81 34.67 -13.05 7.50
CA LYS A 81 33.70 -12.82 8.57
C LYS A 81 33.13 -11.39 8.45
N PRO A 82 31.79 -11.21 8.47
CA PRO A 82 31.19 -9.89 8.39
C PRO A 82 31.53 -9.05 9.63
N TYR A 83 31.68 -7.74 9.43
CA TYR A 83 31.85 -6.78 10.52
C TYR A 83 30.54 -6.60 11.26
N THR A 84 30.62 -6.32 12.56
CA THR A 84 29.43 -6.01 13.36
C THR A 84 29.40 -4.52 13.63
N VAL A 85 28.34 -3.84 13.22
CA VAL A 85 28.13 -2.41 13.50
C VAL A 85 27.02 -2.27 14.53
N THR A 86 27.22 -1.43 15.53
CA THR A 86 26.24 -1.10 16.57
C THR A 86 25.94 0.40 16.53
N ILE A 87 24.67 0.76 16.39
CA ILE A 87 24.17 2.13 16.48
C ILE A 87 23.24 2.21 17.69
N ILE A 88 23.42 3.25 18.51
CA ILE A 88 22.58 3.52 19.67
C ILE A 88 21.86 4.83 19.44
N VAL A 89 20.53 4.80 19.53
CA VAL A 89 19.65 5.94 19.29
C VAL A 89 18.81 6.21 20.53
N ASP A 90 18.76 7.46 20.96
CA ASP A 90 17.77 7.95 21.92
C ASP A 90 16.50 8.35 21.16
N GLU A 91 15.44 7.53 21.27
CA GLU A 91 14.17 7.77 20.59
C GLU A 91 13.41 8.98 21.19
N LYS A 92 13.61 9.30 22.48
CA LYS A 92 12.91 10.41 23.15
C LYS A 92 13.49 11.75 22.75
N ASN A 93 14.81 11.86 22.79
CA ASN A 93 15.51 13.10 22.43
C ASN A 93 15.76 13.20 20.92
N SER A 94 15.47 12.14 20.15
CA SER A 94 15.79 12.05 18.72
C SER A 94 17.26 12.37 18.47
N VAL A 95 18.16 11.68 19.17
CA VAL A 95 19.62 11.87 19.03
C VAL A 95 20.29 10.52 18.82
N ILE A 96 21.20 10.46 17.85
CA ILE A 96 22.10 9.31 17.69
C ILE A 96 23.20 9.46 18.74
N ILE A 97 23.29 8.51 19.67
CA ILE A 97 24.27 8.54 20.76
C ILE A 97 25.63 8.09 20.23
N SER A 98 25.69 6.99 19.49
CA SER A 98 26.95 6.43 18.99
C SER A 98 26.75 5.54 17.77
N SER A 99 27.78 5.47 16.93
CA SER A 99 27.90 4.51 15.83
C SER A 99 29.28 3.86 15.90
N GLN A 100 29.33 2.58 16.23
CA GLN A 100 30.58 1.83 16.44
C GLN A 100 30.66 0.62 15.52
N CYS A 101 31.78 0.44 14.85
CA CYS A 101 32.07 -0.75 14.06
C CYS A 101 33.09 -1.62 14.77
N HIS A 102 32.73 -2.87 15.05
CA HIS A 102 33.60 -3.85 15.70
C HIS A 102 34.45 -4.60 14.68
N ASP A 103 35.65 -4.99 15.10
CA ASP A 103 36.63 -5.74 14.30
C ASP A 103 37.16 -5.01 13.04
N CYS A 104 36.95 -3.69 12.91
CA CYS A 104 37.42 -2.90 11.77
C CYS A 104 38.66 -2.07 12.12
N ALA A 105 39.68 -2.08 11.25
CA ALA A 105 40.89 -1.27 11.42
C ALA A 105 40.63 0.25 11.50
N ALA A 106 39.54 0.72 10.88
CA ALA A 106 39.12 2.12 10.91
C ALA A 106 37.97 2.38 11.92
N SER A 107 37.77 1.49 12.90
CA SER A 107 36.68 1.58 13.89
C SER A 107 36.69 2.89 14.69
N ALA A 108 37.87 3.46 14.94
CA ALA A 108 38.07 4.71 15.67
C ALA A 108 37.92 5.98 14.79
N GLY A 109 37.65 5.87 13.49
CA GLY A 109 37.69 7.03 12.58
C GLY A 109 36.78 6.92 11.36
N GLY A 110 35.46 6.93 11.59
CA GLY A 110 34.49 7.12 10.50
C GLY A 110 34.52 6.03 9.43
N CYS A 111 34.52 4.75 9.83
CA CYS A 111 34.62 3.66 8.85
C CYS A 111 33.40 3.61 7.91
N LYS A 112 33.64 3.13 6.69
CA LYS A 112 32.58 2.96 5.66
C LYS A 112 31.39 2.11 6.13
N HIS A 113 31.64 1.13 6.99
CA HIS A 113 30.59 0.22 7.47
C HIS A 113 29.63 0.93 8.43
N ALA A 114 30.15 1.77 9.33
CA ALA A 114 29.35 2.55 10.27
C ALA A 114 28.45 3.56 9.53
N VAL A 115 28.99 4.16 8.48
CA VAL A 115 28.32 5.18 7.66
C VAL A 115 27.27 4.54 6.77
N ALA A 116 27.62 3.46 6.08
CA ALA A 116 26.67 2.70 5.26
C ALA A 116 25.49 2.21 6.09
N PHE A 117 25.74 1.71 7.29
CA PHE A 117 24.67 1.24 8.16
C PHE A 117 23.80 2.39 8.69
N LEU A 118 24.40 3.53 9.07
CA LEU A 118 23.64 4.70 9.52
C LEU A 118 22.74 5.27 8.42
N MET A 119 23.26 5.39 7.20
CA MET A 119 22.50 5.87 6.03
C MET A 119 21.42 4.88 5.61
N TRP A 120 21.71 3.58 5.69
CA TRP A 120 20.70 2.55 5.48
C TRP A 120 19.57 2.66 6.50
N LEU A 121 19.89 2.88 7.78
CA LEU A 121 18.90 3.01 8.84
C LEU A 121 18.03 4.25 8.69
N HIS A 122 18.62 5.39 8.31
CA HIS A 122 17.92 6.63 7.94
C HIS A 122 16.88 6.37 6.84
N ARG A 123 17.30 5.85 5.68
CA ARG A 123 16.40 5.55 4.55
C ARG A 123 15.28 4.59 4.92
N ARG A 124 15.61 3.46 5.57
CA ARG A 124 14.62 2.45 5.95
C ARG A 124 13.63 2.94 7.01
N SER A 125 13.99 3.96 7.79
CA SER A 125 13.09 4.58 8.75
C SER A 125 12.13 5.60 8.13
N GLU A 126 12.46 6.12 6.94
CA GLU A 126 11.61 7.02 6.16
C GLU A 126 10.69 6.28 5.18
N GLU A 127 10.98 5.03 4.85
CA GLU A 127 10.11 4.19 4.01
C GLU A 127 8.73 4.01 4.67
N PRO A 128 7.63 4.35 3.97
CA PRO A 128 6.28 4.12 4.49
C PRO A 128 6.04 2.62 4.69
N SER A 129 5.37 2.27 5.78
CA SER A 129 4.96 0.88 6.01
C SER A 129 4.15 0.34 4.82
N CYS A 130 4.19 -0.97 4.57
CA CYS A 130 3.46 -1.59 3.45
C CYS A 130 1.94 -1.34 3.49
N THR A 131 1.40 -0.96 4.66
CA THR A 131 0.00 -0.52 4.85
C THR A 131 -0.26 0.95 4.49
N GLN A 132 0.77 1.80 4.49
CA GLN A 132 0.69 3.22 4.09
C GLN A 132 0.88 3.41 2.58
N VAL A 133 1.49 2.45 1.89
CA VAL A 133 1.57 2.45 0.42
C VAL A 133 0.18 2.13 -0.15
N GLN A 134 -0.40 3.06 -0.94
CA GLN A 134 -1.66 2.78 -1.63
C GLN A 134 -1.49 1.57 -2.56
N CYS A 135 -2.32 0.55 -2.37
CA CYS A 135 -2.36 -0.62 -3.22
C CYS A 135 -2.69 -0.21 -4.67
N TYR A 136 -1.73 -0.38 -5.58
CA TYR A 136 -1.86 -0.04 -7.01
C TYR A 136 -3.12 -0.66 -7.64
N TRP A 137 -3.43 -1.91 -7.30
CA TRP A 137 -4.59 -2.63 -7.81
C TRP A 137 -5.92 -1.97 -7.42
N LYS A 138 -6.02 -1.36 -6.22
CA LYS A 138 -7.25 -0.68 -5.79
C LYS A 138 -7.58 0.53 -6.67
N LYS A 139 -6.56 1.22 -7.22
CA LYS A 139 -6.76 2.36 -8.12
C LYS A 139 -7.37 1.93 -9.45
N LEU A 140 -6.87 0.84 -10.03
CA LEU A 140 -7.39 0.30 -11.28
C LEU A 140 -8.77 -0.34 -11.12
N VAL A 141 -9.00 -1.09 -10.03
CA VAL A 141 -10.30 -1.70 -9.74
C VAL A 141 -11.41 -0.65 -9.59
N LYS A 142 -11.13 0.49 -8.94
CA LYS A 142 -12.10 1.59 -8.84
C LYS A 142 -12.47 2.17 -10.20
N LYS A 143 -11.49 2.42 -11.08
CA LYS A 143 -11.77 2.90 -12.44
C LYS A 143 -12.60 1.91 -13.24
N VAL A 144 -12.26 0.62 -13.14
CA VAL A 144 -13.00 -0.45 -13.81
C VAL A 144 -14.44 -0.53 -13.31
N GLU A 145 -14.69 -0.41 -12.00
CA GLU A 145 -16.06 -0.34 -11.45
C GLU A 145 -16.83 0.82 -12.04
N GLU A 146 -16.24 2.02 -12.07
CA GLU A 146 -16.89 3.23 -12.59
C GLU A 146 -17.34 3.07 -14.05
N TYR A 147 -16.47 2.58 -14.93
CA TYR A 147 -16.80 2.33 -16.34
C TYR A 147 -17.76 1.15 -16.56
N THR A 148 -17.93 0.28 -15.56
CA THR A 148 -18.80 -0.90 -15.65
C THR A 148 -19.99 -0.87 -14.69
N ARG A 149 -20.29 0.29 -14.11
CA ARG A 149 -21.40 0.46 -13.17
C ARG A 149 -22.76 0.10 -13.76
N HIS A 150 -22.92 0.28 -15.07
CA HIS A 150 -24.13 -0.12 -15.80
C HIS A 150 -24.18 -1.62 -16.17
N GLN A 151 -23.21 -2.40 -15.68
CA GLN A 151 -23.19 -3.86 -15.76
C GLN A 151 -23.40 -4.37 -17.19
N SER A 152 -24.50 -5.12 -17.43
CA SER A 152 -24.77 -5.85 -18.66
C SER A 152 -25.00 -4.96 -19.89
N SER A 153 -25.27 -3.66 -19.72
CA SER A 153 -25.40 -2.73 -20.85
C SER A 153 -24.05 -2.17 -21.33
N SER A 154 -22.96 -2.38 -20.59
CA SER A 154 -21.61 -1.97 -20.98
C SER A 154 -20.91 -3.09 -21.75
N SER A 155 -20.28 -2.77 -22.89
CA SER A 155 -19.45 -3.72 -23.64
C SER A 155 -18.20 -4.12 -22.86
N LEU A 156 -17.55 -3.14 -22.20
CA LEU A 156 -16.35 -3.33 -21.38
C LEU A 156 -16.58 -4.34 -20.26
N TRP A 157 -17.80 -4.42 -19.72
CA TRP A 157 -18.15 -5.40 -18.70
C TRP A 157 -18.12 -6.84 -19.20
N HIS A 158 -18.48 -7.07 -20.47
CA HIS A 158 -18.39 -8.39 -21.10
C HIS A 158 -16.94 -8.74 -21.43
N GLU A 159 -16.17 -7.78 -21.98
CA GLU A 159 -14.74 -7.96 -22.26
C GLU A 159 -13.94 -8.32 -21.00
N LEU A 160 -14.18 -7.61 -19.89
CA LEU A 160 -13.48 -7.86 -18.63
C LEU A 160 -13.84 -9.20 -17.96
N ARG A 161 -14.91 -9.86 -18.41
CA ARG A 161 -15.37 -11.17 -17.92
C ARG A 161 -14.99 -12.32 -18.84
N PHE A 162 -14.66 -12.02 -20.09
CA PHE A 162 -14.18 -13.01 -21.05
C PHE A 162 -12.98 -13.79 -20.49
N GLY A 163 -13.10 -15.11 -20.43
CA GLY A 163 -12.05 -15.99 -19.93
C GLY A 163 -11.84 -15.96 -18.42
N ARG A 164 -12.66 -15.24 -17.64
CA ARG A 164 -12.52 -15.13 -16.17
C ARG A 164 -13.63 -15.88 -15.43
N ILE A 165 -13.28 -16.56 -14.35
CA ILE A 165 -14.25 -17.19 -13.45
C ILE A 165 -14.98 -16.10 -12.67
N THR A 166 -16.29 -15.98 -12.89
CA THR A 166 -17.16 -15.02 -12.18
C THR A 166 -17.81 -15.67 -10.95
N ALA A 167 -18.30 -14.86 -10.02
CA ALA A 167 -18.93 -15.36 -8.79
C ALA A 167 -20.10 -16.32 -9.05
N SER A 168 -20.92 -16.04 -10.08
CA SER A 168 -22.03 -16.92 -10.48
C SER A 168 -21.58 -18.28 -11.05
N LYS A 169 -20.31 -18.40 -11.46
CA LYS A 169 -19.74 -19.61 -12.06
C LYS A 169 -18.73 -20.33 -11.17
N ALA A 170 -18.32 -19.73 -10.06
CA ALA A 170 -17.32 -20.30 -9.15
C ALA A 170 -17.74 -21.67 -8.58
N TYR A 171 -19.02 -21.84 -8.21
CA TYR A 171 -19.52 -23.12 -7.71
C TYR A 171 -19.56 -24.20 -8.81
N GLU A 172 -20.01 -23.84 -10.01
CA GLU A 172 -20.05 -24.74 -11.17
C GLU A 172 -18.64 -25.22 -11.54
N VAL A 173 -17.65 -24.33 -11.56
CA VAL A 173 -16.24 -24.67 -11.82
C VAL A 173 -15.70 -25.65 -10.79
N LYS A 174 -16.02 -25.46 -9.50
CA LYS A 174 -15.58 -26.36 -8.43
C LYS A 174 -16.14 -27.78 -8.59
N MET A 175 -17.36 -27.90 -9.09
CA MET A 175 -18.08 -29.18 -9.23
C MET A 175 -17.87 -29.85 -10.61
N TYR A 176 -17.12 -29.21 -11.50
CA TYR A 176 -17.13 -29.55 -12.93
C TYR A 176 -16.45 -30.90 -13.25
N LYS A 177 -17.18 -31.75 -13.98
CA LYS A 177 -16.68 -33.00 -14.56
C LYS A 177 -16.95 -33.00 -16.08
N SER A 178 -15.95 -32.54 -16.83
CA SER A 178 -15.71 -32.72 -18.28
C SER A 178 -16.90 -32.80 -19.26
N ASP A 179 -17.37 -31.65 -19.77
CA ASP A 179 -18.30 -31.59 -20.93
C ASP A 179 -18.04 -30.41 -21.90
N GLY A 180 -16.92 -29.69 -21.76
CA GLY A 180 -16.57 -28.47 -22.52
C GLY A 180 -17.53 -27.26 -22.42
N SER A 181 -18.80 -27.46 -22.06
CA SER A 181 -19.87 -26.45 -22.06
C SER A 181 -19.62 -25.28 -21.11
N LEU A 182 -19.12 -25.56 -19.90
CA LEU A 182 -18.76 -24.53 -18.93
C LEU A 182 -17.59 -23.67 -19.42
N VAL A 183 -16.62 -24.30 -20.11
CA VAL A 183 -15.47 -23.60 -20.69
C VAL A 183 -15.93 -22.67 -21.81
N SER A 184 -16.82 -23.14 -22.70
CA SER A 184 -17.43 -22.29 -23.74
C SER A 184 -18.15 -21.08 -23.15
N LEU A 185 -18.85 -21.26 -22.03
CA LEU A 185 -19.56 -20.18 -21.36
C LEU A 185 -18.62 -19.17 -20.69
N ILE A 186 -17.51 -19.62 -20.09
CA ILE A 186 -16.45 -18.75 -19.55
C ILE A 186 -15.77 -17.96 -20.68
N MET A 187 -15.63 -18.55 -21.86
CA MET A 187 -15.09 -17.93 -23.07
C MET A 187 -16.12 -17.06 -23.82
N GLY A 188 -17.17 -16.59 -23.15
CA GLY A 188 -18.14 -15.65 -23.73
C GLY A 188 -19.28 -16.28 -24.55
N GLY A 189 -19.51 -17.58 -24.40
CA GLY A 189 -20.69 -18.24 -24.95
C GLY A 189 -21.98 -17.59 -24.45
N ASN A 190 -23.00 -17.52 -25.30
CA ASN A 190 -24.28 -16.90 -24.97
C ASN A 190 -25.38 -17.95 -24.78
N ILE A 191 -26.24 -17.75 -23.77
CA ILE A 191 -27.40 -18.61 -23.52
C ILE A 191 -28.64 -17.85 -24.01
N PRO A 192 -29.50 -18.45 -24.86
CA PRO A 192 -30.72 -17.81 -25.30
C PRO A 192 -31.60 -17.36 -24.13
N GLU A 193 -32.20 -16.16 -24.23
CA GLU A 193 -33.02 -15.63 -23.15
C GLU A 193 -34.35 -16.40 -23.01
N THR A 194 -34.55 -17.02 -21.84
CA THR A 194 -35.83 -17.65 -21.51
C THR A 194 -36.85 -16.61 -21.01
N PRO A 195 -38.17 -16.88 -21.13
CA PRO A 195 -39.20 -16.02 -20.57
C PRO A 195 -39.04 -15.74 -19.06
N ALA A 196 -38.51 -16.73 -18.32
CA ALA A 196 -38.19 -16.59 -16.90
C ALA A 196 -37.05 -15.58 -16.67
N MET A 197 -36.00 -15.59 -17.51
CA MET A 197 -34.90 -14.62 -17.43
C MET A 197 -35.37 -13.19 -17.75
N LYS A 198 -36.24 -13.02 -18.77
CA LYS A 198 -36.83 -11.72 -19.11
C LYS A 198 -37.66 -11.17 -17.96
N ARG A 199 -38.51 -12.01 -17.35
CA ARG A 199 -39.27 -11.66 -16.14
C ARG A 199 -38.34 -11.28 -14.98
N GLY A 200 -37.27 -12.04 -14.76
CA GLY A 200 -36.27 -11.77 -13.74
C GLY A 200 -35.64 -10.38 -13.89
N LYS A 201 -35.24 -9.99 -15.11
CA LYS A 201 -34.69 -8.66 -15.39
C LYS A 201 -35.69 -7.54 -15.07
N CYS A 202 -36.95 -7.68 -15.48
CA CYS A 202 -37.99 -6.68 -15.16
C CYS A 202 -38.20 -6.54 -13.65
N MET A 203 -38.26 -7.66 -12.92
CA MET A 203 -38.42 -7.64 -11.46
C MET A 203 -37.24 -7.01 -10.72
N VAL A 204 -36.01 -7.16 -11.24
CA VAL A 204 -34.81 -6.51 -10.66
C VAL A 204 -34.89 -4.99 -10.80
N VAL A 205 -35.30 -4.50 -11.98
CA VAL A 205 -35.48 -3.05 -12.20
C VAL A 205 -36.53 -2.49 -11.24
N GLN A 206 -37.66 -3.18 -11.08
CA GLN A 206 -38.72 -2.75 -10.19
C GLN A 206 -38.28 -2.72 -8.72
N LYS A 207 -37.65 -3.80 -8.23
CA LYS A 207 -37.12 -3.85 -6.86
C LYS A 207 -36.04 -2.80 -6.58
N ASN A 208 -35.21 -2.48 -7.56
CA ASN A 208 -34.21 -1.42 -7.40
C ASN A 208 -34.88 -0.05 -7.22
N ASN A 209 -35.93 0.23 -8.00
CA ASN A 209 -36.71 1.47 -7.86
C ASN A 209 -37.42 1.54 -6.50
N ASP A 210 -38.01 0.43 -6.06
CA ASP A 210 -38.70 0.33 -4.77
C ASP A 210 -37.71 0.53 -3.59
N PHE A 211 -36.53 -0.09 -3.66
CA PHE A 211 -35.48 0.07 -2.64
C PHE A 211 -34.89 1.49 -2.61
N GLU A 212 -34.75 2.15 -3.76
CA GLU A 212 -34.35 3.57 -3.82
C GLU A 212 -35.42 4.49 -3.21
N PHE A 213 -36.69 4.14 -3.33
CA PHE A 213 -37.80 4.88 -2.73
C PHE A 213 -37.79 4.72 -1.20
N GLU A 214 -37.64 3.51 -0.68
CA GLU A 214 -37.54 3.23 0.77
C GLU A 214 -36.31 3.90 1.43
N ASN A 215 -35.16 3.97 0.73
CA ASN A 215 -33.98 4.69 1.23
C ASN A 215 -34.15 6.22 1.25
N LYS A 216 -35.00 6.77 0.37
CA LYS A 216 -35.35 8.20 0.37
C LYS A 216 -36.36 8.53 1.48
N GLU A 217 -37.27 7.62 1.82
CA GLU A 217 -38.21 7.81 2.93
C GLU A 217 -37.54 7.71 4.31
N SER A 218 -36.54 6.85 4.45
CA SER A 218 -35.78 6.66 5.71
C SER A 218 -34.72 7.74 5.99
N SER A 219 -34.37 8.59 5.00
CA SER A 219 -33.34 9.65 5.13
C SER A 219 -33.89 11.05 5.43
N GLY A 220 -35.19 11.22 5.69
CA GLY A 220 -35.72 12.43 6.34
C GLY A 220 -35.51 13.75 5.59
N ALA A 221 -35.54 13.76 4.25
CA ALA A 221 -35.66 15.00 3.48
C ALA A 221 -37.14 15.46 3.45
N PRO A 222 -37.44 16.76 3.61
CA PRO A 222 -38.81 17.23 3.81
C PRO A 222 -39.65 17.02 2.56
N ARG A 223 -40.89 16.55 2.76
CA ARG A 223 -41.93 16.54 1.73
C ARG A 223 -42.11 17.97 1.25
N LYS A 224 -41.87 18.23 -0.04
CA LYS A 224 -42.41 19.44 -0.67
C LYS A 224 -43.93 19.39 -0.47
N PHE A 225 -44.43 20.40 0.24
CA PHE A 225 -45.83 20.62 0.50
C PHE A 225 -46.58 20.60 -0.84
N LYS A 226 -47.69 19.86 -0.87
CA LYS A 226 -48.67 19.95 -1.96
C LYS A 226 -49.39 21.29 -1.80
N ASP A 227 -49.22 22.19 -2.74
CA ASP A 227 -50.16 23.30 -2.93
C ASP A 227 -51.31 22.80 -3.81
N GLU A 228 -52.39 22.32 -3.18
CA GLU A 228 -53.77 22.38 -3.69
C GLU A 228 -54.44 23.51 -2.89
N LYS A 229 -55.27 24.43 -3.40
CA LYS A 229 -55.99 24.64 -4.67
C LYS A 229 -56.61 26.04 -4.51
N LEU A 230 -56.82 26.79 -5.59
CA LEU A 230 -57.90 27.80 -5.63
C LEU A 230 -58.53 27.78 -7.02
N GLU A 231 -59.85 27.65 -7.00
CA GLU A 231 -60.73 27.15 -8.04
C GLU A 231 -61.10 28.16 -9.13
N ASP A 232 -61.49 27.58 -10.27
CA ASP A 232 -62.54 27.97 -11.22
C ASP A 232 -62.86 29.44 -11.49
N PHE A 233 -62.70 29.84 -12.76
CA PHE A 233 -63.74 30.59 -13.46
C PHE A 233 -63.93 30.03 -14.87
N SER A 234 -65.14 29.52 -15.12
CA SER A 234 -65.67 29.06 -16.39
C SER A 234 -65.76 30.20 -17.41
N ILE A 235 -65.80 29.90 -18.72
CA ILE A 235 -66.81 30.36 -19.71
C ILE A 235 -66.50 29.79 -21.11
N GLN A 236 -67.48 29.03 -21.60
CA GLN A 236 -67.99 28.83 -22.98
C GLN A 236 -67.05 28.54 -24.16
N THR A 237 -67.25 27.33 -24.69
CA THR A 237 -67.59 27.02 -26.09
C THR A 237 -67.47 28.16 -27.12
N ASP A 238 -66.73 27.95 -28.20
CA ASP A 238 -67.39 27.83 -29.51
C ASP A 238 -66.56 27.06 -30.55
N VAL A 239 -67.30 26.32 -31.34
CA VAL A 239 -66.92 25.54 -32.52
C VAL A 239 -66.72 26.51 -33.69
N ARG A 240 -65.73 26.27 -34.57
CA ARG A 240 -65.90 26.23 -36.03
C ARG A 240 -64.57 26.08 -36.80
N ARG A 241 -64.57 25.01 -37.61
CA ARG A 241 -63.92 24.78 -38.91
C ARG A 241 -62.42 24.92 -39.03
#